data_AF-A0A7C6B3B6-F1
#
_entry.id   AF-A0A7C6B3B6-F1
#
_cell.length_a   1.000
_cell.length_b   1.000
_cell.length_c   1.000
_cell.angle_alpha   90.00
_cell.angle_beta   90.00
_cell.angle_gamma   90.00
#
_symmetry.space_group_name_H-M   'P 1'
#
loop_
_entity.id
_entity.type
_entity.pdbx_description
1 polymer ?
#
loop_
_entity_poly.entity_id
_entity_poly.type
_entity_poly.pdbx_seq_one_letter_code
_entity_poly.pdbx_strand_id
1 'polypeptide(L)'
;QCGSISTLSSDDWITNAEDTRRLWLVVHGNRIDSGEAVVFMRAFRQTADQLGLDGQFVLWSWPSEEIVRGIARDSRLKAARADLEASLLASWLARHRIPGPVVLVGYSFGARTVLRAIAQLQSEKQSAGSENVSAISDPNSDPEFVLFLIAPAIDAATFDRFVDQAIERGVRLRIVVTVNRSDPALRWYRPLWTCHGPDALGWQGPYCRTVQNLNGSLKVLNVTRQVGHTHRWETYLLAPAIRHSFQMLDSVSLP
;
A
#
# COMPACT_ATOMS: atom_id res chain seq x y z
N GLN A 1 -7.29 -11.21 27.68
CA GLN A 1 -8.28 -11.97 26.89
C GLN A 1 -7.75 -12.04 25.46
N CYS A 2 -7.40 -13.22 24.95
CA CYS A 2 -7.05 -13.38 23.54
C CYS A 2 -8.34 -13.35 22.72
N GLY A 3 -8.39 -12.52 21.67
CA GLY A 3 -9.56 -12.39 20.81
C GLY A 3 -9.98 -13.72 20.20
N SER A 4 -11.29 -13.92 20.05
CA SER A 4 -11.85 -15.06 19.32
C SER A 4 -11.44 -14.97 17.85
N ILE A 5 -10.87 -16.04 17.31
CA ILE A 5 -10.65 -16.19 15.87
C ILE A 5 -11.95 -16.73 15.27
N SER A 6 -12.59 -15.96 14.41
CA SER A 6 -13.75 -16.38 13.62
C SER A 6 -13.43 -16.23 12.14
N THR A 7 -13.73 -17.26 11.35
CA THR A 7 -13.73 -17.15 9.89
C THR A 7 -14.96 -16.37 9.45
N LEU A 8 -14.73 -15.22 8.82
CA LEU A 8 -15.77 -14.41 8.17
C LEU A 8 -15.43 -14.35 6.69
N SER A 9 -16.44 -14.40 5.81
CA SER A 9 -16.21 -14.06 4.40
C SER A 9 -15.89 -12.57 4.29
N SER A 10 -15.21 -12.15 3.21
CA SER A 10 -15.00 -10.72 2.95
C SER A 10 -16.32 -9.96 2.91
N ASP A 11 -17.33 -10.60 2.35
CA ASP A 11 -18.64 -10.01 2.11
C ASP A 11 -19.35 -9.85 3.47
N ASP A 12 -19.30 -10.84 4.36
CA ASP A 12 -19.89 -10.71 5.71
C ASP A 12 -19.23 -9.60 6.55
N TRP A 13 -17.94 -9.35 6.34
CA TRP A 13 -17.19 -8.32 7.05
C TRP A 13 -17.57 -6.90 6.59
N ILE A 14 -17.77 -6.70 5.27
CA ILE A 14 -18.07 -5.37 4.70
C ILE A 14 -19.56 -5.08 4.62
N THR A 15 -20.41 -6.07 4.34
CA THR A 15 -21.84 -5.84 4.10
C THR A 15 -22.59 -5.38 5.37
N ASN A 16 -21.98 -5.54 6.55
CA ASN A 16 -22.48 -5.02 7.83
C ASN A 16 -21.89 -3.64 8.22
N ALA A 17 -21.05 -3.04 7.39
CA ALA A 17 -20.40 -1.78 7.71
C ALA A 17 -21.08 -0.60 7.00
N GLU A 18 -22.12 -0.03 7.63
CA GLU A 18 -22.42 1.42 7.49
C GLU A 18 -21.33 2.30 8.14
N ASP A 19 -20.18 1.69 8.46
CA ASP A 19 -19.08 2.28 9.19
C ASP A 19 -18.32 3.26 8.31
N THR A 20 -18.54 4.54 8.54
CA THR A 20 -17.85 5.65 7.86
C THR A 20 -16.44 5.86 8.38
N ARG A 21 -15.98 5.08 9.37
CA ARG A 21 -14.60 5.15 9.86
C ARG A 21 -13.62 4.76 8.76
N ARG A 22 -12.41 5.29 8.90
CA ARG A 22 -11.29 5.05 7.99
C ARG A 22 -10.96 3.56 7.90
N LEU A 23 -10.71 3.07 6.69
CA LEU A 23 -10.19 1.74 6.45
C LEU A 23 -8.67 1.78 6.29
N TRP A 24 -7.93 1.07 7.15
CA TRP A 24 -6.50 0.84 7.04
C TRP A 24 -6.24 -0.55 6.44
N LEU A 25 -5.90 -0.60 5.16
CA LEU A 25 -5.54 -1.83 4.48
C LEU A 25 -4.02 -1.92 4.36
N VAL A 26 -3.44 -2.90 5.03
CA VAL A 26 -2.00 -3.06 5.17
C VAL A 26 -1.54 -4.27 4.36
N VAL A 27 -0.55 -4.08 3.50
CA VAL A 27 0.01 -5.12 2.62
C VAL A 27 1.47 -5.34 2.99
N HIS A 28 1.80 -6.56 3.40
CA HIS A 28 3.15 -6.92 3.80
C HIS A 28 4.09 -7.16 2.60
N GLY A 29 5.38 -7.31 2.90
CA GLY A 29 6.44 -7.46 1.91
C GLY A 29 6.74 -8.89 1.47
N ASN A 30 7.89 -9.05 0.84
CA ASN A 30 8.46 -10.32 0.37
C ASN A 30 9.02 -11.16 1.53
N ARG A 31 9.00 -12.49 1.38
CA ARG A 31 9.54 -13.50 2.32
C ARG A 31 8.90 -13.40 3.69
N ILE A 32 7.57 -13.36 3.71
CA ILE A 32 6.75 -13.36 4.91
C ILE A 32 5.83 -14.57 4.82
N ASP A 33 5.95 -15.47 5.79
CA ASP A 33 5.00 -16.57 5.97
C ASP A 33 3.72 -16.13 6.68
N SER A 34 2.73 -17.02 6.73
CA SER A 34 1.44 -16.72 7.38
C SER A 34 1.57 -16.32 8.86
N GLY A 35 2.50 -16.92 9.61
CA GLY A 35 2.76 -16.58 11.01
C GLY A 35 3.44 -15.22 11.15
N GLU A 36 4.43 -14.94 10.31
CA GLU A 36 5.11 -13.65 10.22
C GLU A 36 4.14 -12.53 9.79
N ALA A 37 3.17 -12.82 8.92
CA ALA A 37 2.14 -11.87 8.51
C ALA A 37 1.24 -11.47 9.71
N VAL A 38 0.90 -12.41 10.59
CA VAL A 38 0.18 -12.13 11.84
C VAL A 38 1.02 -11.29 12.80
N VAL A 39 2.32 -11.59 12.93
CA VAL A 39 3.24 -10.79 13.76
C VAL A 39 3.37 -9.36 13.22
N PHE A 40 3.53 -9.21 11.92
CA PHE A 40 3.56 -7.94 11.22
C PHE A 40 2.30 -7.12 11.51
N MET A 41 1.12 -7.72 11.34
CA MET A 41 -0.15 -7.02 11.58
C MET A 41 -0.35 -6.66 13.05
N ARG A 42 0.03 -7.54 13.98
CA ARG A 42 -0.05 -7.26 15.43
C ARG A 42 0.79 -6.04 15.80
N ALA A 43 2.01 -5.97 15.29
CA ALA A 43 2.90 -4.84 15.59
C ALA A 43 2.47 -3.55 14.89
N PHE A 44 1.91 -3.66 13.67
CA PHE A 44 1.27 -2.51 13.02
C PHE A 44 0.10 -2.01 13.87
N ARG A 45 -0.80 -2.89 14.32
CA ARG A 45 -1.92 -2.53 15.19
C ARG A 45 -1.46 -1.91 16.50
N GLN A 46 -0.45 -2.49 17.15
CA GLN A 46 0.14 -1.92 18.37
C GLN A 46 0.71 -0.51 18.13
N THR A 47 1.35 -0.29 16.97
CA THR A 47 1.84 1.04 16.60
C THR A 47 0.68 2.00 16.34
N ALA A 48 -0.38 1.55 15.68
CA ALA A 48 -1.59 2.33 15.46
C ALA A 48 -2.24 2.77 16.79
N ASP A 49 -2.36 1.83 17.75
CA ASP A 49 -2.89 2.12 19.10
C ASP A 49 -2.02 3.15 19.84
N GLN A 50 -0.70 3.02 19.78
CA GLN A 50 0.24 3.98 20.39
C GLN A 50 0.14 5.39 19.80
N LEU A 51 -0.18 5.47 18.50
CA LEU A 51 -0.32 6.75 17.80
C LEU A 51 -1.75 7.31 17.86
N GLY A 52 -2.70 6.55 18.43
CA GLY A 52 -4.10 6.92 18.52
C GLY A 52 -4.87 6.83 17.20
N LEU A 53 -4.39 6.04 16.22
CA LEU A 53 -5.04 5.92 14.92
C LEU A 53 -6.37 5.18 15.04
N ASP A 54 -7.47 5.83 14.64
CA ASP A 54 -8.78 5.21 14.59
C ASP A 54 -9.10 4.62 13.20
N GLY A 55 -9.98 3.61 13.19
CA GLY A 55 -10.48 2.97 11.99
C GLY A 55 -10.58 1.45 12.07
N GLN A 56 -11.03 0.88 10.95
CA GLN A 56 -10.98 -0.55 10.68
C GLN A 56 -9.63 -0.93 10.10
N PHE A 57 -9.12 -2.11 10.46
CA PHE A 57 -7.77 -2.53 10.07
C PHE A 57 -7.82 -3.90 9.41
N VAL A 58 -7.33 -3.98 8.17
CA VAL A 58 -7.31 -5.18 7.34
C VAL A 58 -5.88 -5.48 6.93
N LEU A 59 -5.45 -6.72 7.13
CA LEU A 59 -4.22 -7.22 6.53
C LEU A 59 -4.57 -7.89 5.19
N TRP A 60 -4.02 -7.39 4.10
CA TRP A 60 -3.96 -8.14 2.85
C TRP A 60 -2.70 -9.00 2.87
N SER A 61 -2.87 -10.27 3.25
CA SER A 61 -1.78 -11.24 3.21
C SER A 61 -1.75 -11.96 1.87
N TRP A 62 -0.55 -12.11 1.32
CA TRP A 62 -0.32 -12.76 0.04
C TRP A 62 0.83 -13.77 0.16
N PRO A 63 0.84 -14.86 -0.64
CA PRO A 63 1.84 -15.91 -0.47
C PRO A 63 3.21 -15.43 -0.97
N SER A 64 4.02 -14.90 -0.05
CA SER A 64 5.30 -14.26 -0.33
C SER A 64 6.51 -15.00 0.24
N GLU A 65 6.30 -16.16 0.88
CA GLU A 65 7.32 -17.13 1.31
C GLU A 65 8.27 -17.54 0.18
N GLU A 66 9.51 -17.95 0.47
CA GLU A 66 10.45 -18.43 -0.56
C GLU A 66 9.86 -19.57 -1.40
N ILE A 67 9.80 -19.36 -2.72
CA ILE A 67 9.18 -20.31 -3.67
C ILE A 67 10.25 -21.09 -4.41
N VAL A 68 11.35 -20.41 -4.77
CA VAL A 68 12.43 -20.99 -5.58
C VAL A 68 13.78 -20.57 -5.05
N ARG A 69 14.80 -21.40 -5.29
CA ARG A 69 16.17 -21.07 -4.94
C ARG A 69 16.67 -19.86 -5.75
N GLY A 70 17.41 -19.00 -5.06
CA GLY A 70 18.10 -17.85 -5.65
C GLY A 70 17.29 -16.56 -5.53
N ILE A 71 17.86 -15.58 -4.82
CA ILE A 71 17.19 -14.33 -4.43
C ILE A 71 16.61 -13.58 -5.63
N ALA A 72 17.35 -13.45 -6.72
CA ALA A 72 16.88 -12.73 -7.91
C ALA A 72 15.70 -13.44 -8.58
N ARG A 73 15.80 -14.76 -8.80
CA ARG A 73 14.74 -15.55 -9.44
C ARG A 73 13.46 -15.54 -8.59
N ASP A 74 13.61 -15.76 -7.29
CA ASP A 74 12.52 -15.73 -6.32
C ASP A 74 11.85 -14.36 -6.26
N SER A 75 12.64 -13.28 -6.18
CA SER A 75 12.12 -11.92 -6.13
C SER A 75 11.38 -11.53 -7.42
N ARG A 76 11.86 -11.94 -8.60
CA ARG A 76 11.17 -11.69 -9.88
C ARG A 76 9.83 -12.40 -9.95
N LEU A 77 9.80 -13.68 -9.56
CA LEU A 77 8.55 -14.46 -9.54
C LEU A 77 7.52 -13.81 -8.60
N LYS A 78 7.98 -13.38 -7.43
CA LYS A 78 7.12 -12.74 -6.44
C LYS A 78 6.71 -11.33 -6.80
N ALA A 79 7.52 -10.61 -7.55
CA ALA A 79 7.12 -9.34 -8.14
C ALA A 79 5.98 -9.52 -9.15
N ALA A 80 6.02 -10.57 -9.98
CA ALA A 80 4.91 -10.92 -10.85
C ALA A 80 3.67 -11.39 -10.06
N ARG A 81 3.87 -12.14 -8.97
CA ARG A 81 2.77 -12.53 -8.07
C ARG A 81 2.14 -11.31 -7.38
N ALA A 82 2.94 -10.38 -6.88
CA ALA A 82 2.46 -9.12 -6.29
C ALA A 82 1.62 -8.30 -7.26
N ASP A 83 1.90 -8.39 -8.57
CA ASP A 83 1.06 -7.78 -9.62
C ASP A 83 -0.29 -8.48 -9.78
N LEU A 84 -0.34 -9.80 -9.64
CA LEU A 84 -1.60 -10.56 -9.67
C LEU A 84 -2.45 -10.26 -8.42
N GLU A 85 -1.81 -10.22 -7.26
CA GLU A 85 -2.44 -9.82 -5.99
C GLU A 85 -3.02 -8.40 -6.07
N ALA A 86 -2.38 -7.51 -6.82
CA ALA A 86 -2.89 -6.16 -7.04
C ALA A 86 -4.24 -6.17 -7.75
N SER A 87 -4.44 -7.07 -8.72
CA SER A 87 -5.71 -7.20 -9.42
C SER A 87 -6.78 -7.78 -8.51
N LEU A 88 -6.45 -8.77 -7.67
CA LEU A 88 -7.37 -9.28 -6.65
C LEU A 88 -7.79 -8.18 -5.65
N LEU A 89 -6.82 -7.39 -5.18
CA LEU A 89 -7.09 -6.25 -4.29
C LEU A 89 -7.93 -5.18 -4.97
N ALA A 90 -7.67 -4.86 -6.24
CA ALA A 90 -8.45 -3.89 -7.00
C ALA A 90 -9.90 -4.35 -7.19
N SER A 91 -10.12 -5.61 -7.60
CA SER A 91 -11.46 -6.17 -7.72
C SER A 91 -12.17 -6.21 -6.36
N TRP A 92 -11.45 -6.51 -5.29
CA TRP A 92 -12.01 -6.48 -3.94
C TRP A 92 -12.44 -5.05 -3.55
N LEU A 93 -11.59 -4.05 -3.77
CA LEU A 93 -11.95 -2.64 -3.51
C LEU A 93 -13.12 -2.17 -4.39
N ALA A 94 -13.20 -2.63 -5.65
CA ALA A 94 -14.24 -2.23 -6.59
C ALA A 94 -15.62 -2.81 -6.25
N ARG A 95 -15.69 -4.03 -5.71
CA ARG A 95 -16.95 -4.70 -5.35
C ARG A 95 -17.57 -4.19 -4.05
N HIS A 96 -16.79 -3.53 -3.21
CA HIS A 96 -17.20 -3.15 -1.88
C HIS A 96 -17.47 -1.64 -1.78
N ARG A 97 -18.63 -1.28 -1.23
CA ARG A 97 -18.95 0.11 -0.91
C ARG A 97 -18.22 0.49 0.37
N ILE A 98 -17.14 1.26 0.25
CA ILE A 98 -16.38 1.76 1.39
C ILE A 98 -16.71 3.24 1.57
N PRO A 99 -17.55 3.61 2.57
CA PRO A 99 -18.05 4.97 2.69
C PRO A 99 -17.02 5.95 3.28
N GLY A 100 -16.02 5.46 4.00
CA GLY A 100 -14.96 6.27 4.62
C GLY A 100 -13.66 6.34 3.79
N PRO A 101 -12.70 7.21 4.19
CA PRO A 101 -11.39 7.27 3.57
C PRO A 101 -10.64 5.93 3.64
N VAL A 102 -9.89 5.61 2.59
CA VAL A 102 -9.11 4.37 2.52
C VAL A 102 -7.63 4.68 2.57
N VAL A 103 -6.95 4.15 3.59
CA VAL A 103 -5.50 4.22 3.72
C VAL A 103 -4.90 2.88 3.35
N LEU A 104 -4.12 2.88 2.27
CA LEU A 104 -3.40 1.70 1.79
C LEU A 104 -1.94 1.81 2.22
N VAL A 105 -1.48 0.89 3.06
CA VAL A 105 -0.09 0.84 3.52
C VAL A 105 0.60 -0.34 2.84
N GLY A 106 1.50 -0.05 1.91
CA GLY A 106 2.28 -1.07 1.22
C GLY A 106 3.74 -1.07 1.68
N TYR A 107 4.19 -2.19 2.24
CA TYR A 107 5.58 -2.37 2.64
C TYR A 107 6.37 -3.19 1.61
N SER A 108 7.53 -2.72 1.17
CA SER A 108 8.39 -3.43 0.20
C SER A 108 7.63 -3.79 -1.08
N PHE A 109 7.52 -5.07 -1.46
CA PHE A 109 6.68 -5.52 -2.57
C PHE A 109 5.17 -5.27 -2.35
N GLY A 110 4.70 -5.13 -1.11
CA GLY A 110 3.33 -4.69 -0.84
C GLY A 110 3.04 -3.29 -1.40
N ALA A 111 4.06 -2.43 -1.53
CA ALA A 111 3.90 -1.13 -2.22
C ALA A 111 3.56 -1.29 -3.70
N ARG A 112 4.12 -2.32 -4.36
CA ARG A 112 3.80 -2.67 -5.74
C ARG A 112 2.34 -3.12 -5.88
N THR A 113 1.88 -3.97 -4.95
CA THR A 113 0.50 -4.45 -4.90
C THR A 113 -0.49 -3.30 -4.72
N VAL A 114 -0.28 -2.45 -3.70
CA VAL A 114 -1.14 -1.28 -3.42
C VAL A 114 -1.21 -0.34 -4.62
N LEU A 115 -0.06 0.03 -5.18
CA LEU A 115 -0.01 1.03 -6.22
C LEU A 115 -0.69 0.56 -7.51
N ARG A 116 -0.41 -0.68 -7.91
CA ARG A 116 -1.05 -1.27 -9.09
C ARG A 116 -2.54 -1.48 -8.88
N ALA A 117 -2.98 -1.86 -7.68
CA ALA A 117 -4.40 -2.05 -7.38
C ALA A 117 -5.18 -0.74 -7.61
N ILE A 118 -4.62 0.38 -7.14
CA ILE A 118 -5.19 1.71 -7.33
C ILE A 118 -5.23 2.12 -8.81
N ALA A 119 -4.17 1.84 -9.58
CA ALA A 119 -4.18 2.11 -11.02
C ALA A 119 -5.28 1.32 -11.76
N GLN A 120 -5.59 0.10 -11.29
CA GLN A 120 -6.59 -0.79 -11.88
C GLN A 120 -8.04 -0.51 -11.39
N LEU A 121 -8.20 0.16 -10.25
CA LEU A 121 -9.48 0.28 -9.52
C LEU A 121 -10.67 0.68 -10.40
N GLN A 122 -10.55 1.74 -11.20
CA GLN A 122 -11.67 2.22 -12.01
C GLN A 122 -12.04 1.28 -13.15
N SER A 123 -11.07 0.56 -13.73
CA SER A 123 -11.36 -0.49 -14.71
C SER A 123 -12.09 -1.68 -14.06
N GLU A 124 -11.71 -2.02 -12.83
CA GLU A 124 -12.39 -3.07 -12.07
C GLU A 124 -13.83 -2.66 -11.70
N LYS A 125 -14.05 -1.40 -11.30
CA LYS A 125 -15.41 -0.85 -11.05
C LYS A 125 -16.31 -0.92 -12.28
N GLN A 126 -15.76 -0.60 -13.46
CA GLN A 126 -16.50 -0.68 -14.73
C GLN A 126 -16.82 -2.14 -15.10
N SER A 127 -15.86 -3.05 -14.91
CA SER A 127 -16.01 -4.47 -15.26
C SER A 127 -16.92 -5.24 -14.29
N ALA A 128 -17.01 -4.78 -13.04
CA ALA A 128 -17.89 -5.35 -12.02
C ALA A 128 -19.40 -5.12 -12.31
N GLY A 129 -19.75 -4.45 -13.41
CA GLY A 129 -21.09 -4.52 -13.98
C GLY A 129 -22.17 -3.90 -13.09
N SER A 130 -22.06 -2.60 -12.82
CA SER A 130 -23.20 -1.86 -12.29
C SER A 130 -24.23 -1.60 -13.40
N GLU A 131 -24.91 -2.66 -13.87
CA GLU A 131 -26.13 -2.55 -14.68
C GLU A 131 -27.34 -2.08 -13.84
N ASN A 132 -27.15 -1.66 -12.58
CA ASN A 132 -28.23 -1.18 -11.71
C ASN A 132 -27.85 -0.02 -10.77
N VAL A 133 -26.82 0.77 -11.08
CA VAL A 133 -26.72 2.11 -10.49
C VAL A 133 -27.14 3.11 -11.55
N SER A 134 -28.45 3.36 -11.54
CA SER A 134 -29.06 4.59 -12.01
C SER A 134 -28.10 5.76 -11.87
N ALA A 135 -28.00 6.56 -12.92
CA ALA A 135 -27.46 7.90 -12.92
C ALA A 135 -27.60 8.59 -11.55
N ILE A 136 -26.54 9.29 -11.13
CA ILE A 136 -26.32 9.97 -9.84
C ILE A 136 -25.58 9.10 -8.80
N SER A 137 -24.45 8.50 -9.16
CA SER A 137 -23.34 8.42 -8.20
C SER A 137 -22.73 9.81 -8.15
N ASP A 138 -22.93 10.56 -7.06
CA ASP A 138 -22.23 11.82 -6.85
C ASP A 138 -20.72 11.59 -7.04
N PRO A 139 -20.01 12.27 -7.96
CA PRO A 139 -18.57 12.15 -8.11
C PRO A 139 -17.80 12.38 -6.80
N ASN A 140 -18.41 13.04 -5.81
CA ASN A 140 -17.87 13.19 -4.45
C ASN A 140 -18.01 11.96 -3.55
N SER A 141 -18.74 10.92 -3.95
CA SER A 141 -19.00 9.72 -3.13
C SER A 141 -17.86 8.69 -3.14
N ASP A 142 -16.93 8.76 -4.10
CA ASP A 142 -15.76 7.87 -4.14
C ASP A 142 -14.76 8.26 -3.03
N PRO A 143 -14.27 7.32 -2.21
CA PRO A 143 -13.39 7.67 -1.10
C PRO A 143 -12.07 8.28 -1.59
N GLU A 144 -11.50 9.18 -0.79
CA GLU A 144 -10.11 9.58 -0.95
C GLU A 144 -9.20 8.40 -0.58
N PHE A 145 -8.20 8.12 -1.42
CA PHE A 145 -7.20 7.10 -1.17
C PHE A 145 -5.88 7.73 -0.73
N VAL A 146 -5.37 7.27 0.41
CA VAL A 146 -4.05 7.66 0.92
C VAL A 146 -3.11 6.47 0.88
N LEU A 147 -2.01 6.57 0.13
CA LEU A 147 -1.04 5.50 -0.06
C LEU A 147 0.21 5.78 0.77
N PHE A 148 0.52 4.91 1.74
CA PHE A 148 1.84 4.86 2.36
C PHE A 148 2.69 3.78 1.71
N LEU A 149 3.65 4.21 0.90
CA LEU A 149 4.61 3.33 0.28
C LEU A 149 5.88 3.31 1.13
N ILE A 150 5.98 2.30 2.00
CA ILE A 150 7.08 2.13 2.96
C ILE A 150 8.11 1.16 2.37
N ALA A 151 9.37 1.59 2.34
CA ALA A 151 10.47 0.88 1.71
C ALA A 151 10.12 0.33 0.30
N PRO A 152 9.51 1.12 -0.61
CA PRO A 152 8.86 0.56 -1.79
C PRO A 152 9.86 -0.09 -2.75
N ALA A 153 9.64 -1.39 -3.01
CA ALA A 153 10.44 -2.19 -3.93
C ALA A 153 9.72 -2.30 -5.30
N ILE A 154 9.59 -1.15 -5.95
CA ILE A 154 9.09 -0.94 -7.31
C ILE A 154 9.97 0.14 -7.95
N ASP A 155 10.15 0.19 -9.26
CA ASP A 155 10.92 1.27 -9.89
C ASP A 155 10.11 2.56 -10.05
N ALA A 156 10.82 3.69 -10.13
CA ALA A 156 10.19 5.01 -10.25
C ALA A 156 9.39 5.20 -11.55
N ALA A 157 9.82 4.62 -12.67
CA ALA A 157 9.10 4.74 -13.93
C ALA A 157 7.76 4.00 -13.89
N THR A 158 7.71 2.81 -13.26
CA THR A 158 6.46 2.09 -13.01
C THR A 158 5.59 2.83 -12.01
N PHE A 159 6.18 3.44 -10.97
CA PHE A 159 5.44 4.28 -10.04
C PHE A 159 4.71 5.42 -10.75
N ASP A 160 5.43 6.19 -11.57
CA ASP A 160 4.87 7.31 -12.31
C ASP A 160 3.73 6.87 -13.23
N ARG A 161 3.94 5.80 -14.02
CA ARG A 161 2.89 5.27 -14.91
C ARG A 161 1.62 4.90 -14.15
N PHE A 162 1.73 4.26 -12.99
CA PHE A 162 0.56 3.85 -12.22
C PHE A 162 -0.14 5.02 -11.54
N VAL A 163 0.61 6.03 -11.08
CA VAL A 163 0.04 7.27 -10.57
C VAL A 163 -0.72 8.01 -11.67
N ASP A 164 -0.08 8.22 -12.83
CA ASP A 164 -0.71 8.91 -13.96
C ASP A 164 -1.99 8.19 -14.39
N GLN A 165 -1.94 6.86 -14.53
CA GLN A 165 -3.12 6.04 -14.85
C GLN A 165 -4.26 6.22 -13.83
N ALA A 166 -3.95 6.24 -12.54
CA ALA A 166 -4.98 6.40 -11.51
C ALA A 166 -5.62 7.80 -11.56
N ILE A 167 -4.81 8.84 -11.76
CA ILE A 167 -5.29 10.23 -11.86
C ILE A 167 -6.11 10.46 -13.13
N GLU A 168 -5.63 9.98 -14.27
CA GLU A 168 -6.36 10.03 -15.56
C GLU A 168 -7.73 9.36 -15.47
N ARG A 169 -7.86 8.37 -14.58
CA ARG A 169 -9.13 7.67 -14.29
C ARG A 169 -9.95 8.31 -13.18
N GLY A 170 -9.54 9.47 -12.67
CA GLY A 170 -10.28 10.24 -11.66
C GLY A 170 -10.12 9.76 -10.22
N VAL A 171 -9.14 8.92 -9.90
CA VAL A 171 -8.88 8.50 -8.52
C VAL A 171 -8.25 9.65 -7.72
N ARG A 172 -8.88 10.04 -6.60
CA ARG A 172 -8.33 11.03 -5.66
C ARG A 172 -7.24 10.41 -4.81
N LEU A 173 -6.00 10.87 -4.98
CA LEU A 173 -4.82 10.28 -4.34
C LEU A 173 -4.01 11.27 -3.50
N ARG A 174 -3.66 10.82 -2.29
CA ARG A 174 -2.51 11.34 -1.54
C ARG A 174 -1.50 10.23 -1.36
N ILE A 175 -0.22 10.53 -1.52
CA ILE A 175 0.85 9.53 -1.52
C ILE A 175 1.95 9.99 -0.58
N VAL A 176 2.38 9.08 0.29
CA VAL A 176 3.54 9.22 1.15
C VAL A 176 4.54 8.13 0.75
N VAL A 177 5.71 8.52 0.25
CA VAL A 177 6.77 7.60 -0.17
C VAL A 177 7.96 7.74 0.75
N THR A 178 8.45 6.63 1.31
CA THR A 178 9.69 6.66 2.08
C THR A 178 10.90 6.42 1.19
N VAL A 179 12.00 7.13 1.45
CA VAL A 179 13.30 6.91 0.83
C VAL A 179 14.34 6.56 1.89
N ASN A 180 15.04 5.44 1.71
CA ASN A 180 16.17 5.01 2.52
C ASN A 180 17.36 4.64 1.63
N ARG A 181 18.36 5.52 1.56
CA ARG A 181 19.61 5.32 0.80
C ARG A 181 20.67 4.51 1.55
N SER A 182 20.29 3.89 2.67
CA SER A 182 21.14 2.96 3.41
C SER A 182 20.59 1.55 3.38
N ASP A 183 19.35 1.33 2.94
CA ASP A 183 18.72 0.01 2.88
C ASP A 183 19.42 -0.93 1.87
N PRO A 184 20.04 -2.05 2.32
CA PRO A 184 20.72 -2.96 1.42
C PRO A 184 19.77 -3.64 0.42
N ALA A 185 18.55 -4.01 0.81
CA ALA A 185 17.63 -4.70 -0.08
C ALA A 185 17.18 -3.79 -1.23
N LEU A 186 16.91 -2.51 -0.93
CA LEU A 186 16.52 -1.54 -1.96
C LEU A 186 17.70 -1.18 -2.87
N ARG A 187 18.93 -1.12 -2.35
CA ARG A 187 20.15 -0.98 -3.18
C ARG A 187 20.32 -2.16 -4.13
N TRP A 188 20.04 -3.38 -3.65
CA TRP A 188 20.17 -4.60 -4.43
C TRP A 188 19.01 -4.85 -5.40
N TYR A 189 17.95 -4.03 -5.36
CA TYR A 189 16.80 -4.14 -6.28
C TYR A 189 17.22 -4.07 -7.76
N ARG A 190 18.11 -3.15 -8.12
CA ARG A 190 18.60 -3.00 -9.49
C ARG A 190 19.23 -4.29 -10.03
N PRO A 191 20.22 -4.89 -9.33
CA PRO A 191 20.76 -6.19 -9.69
C PRO A 191 19.75 -7.34 -9.70
N LEU A 192 18.59 -7.23 -9.01
CA LEU A 192 17.55 -8.26 -9.11
C LEU A 192 17.03 -8.38 -10.53
N TRP A 193 17.06 -7.33 -11.36
CA TRP A 193 16.53 -7.39 -12.73
C TRP A 193 17.64 -7.69 -13.73
N THR A 194 18.65 -6.82 -13.81
CA THR A 194 19.85 -6.96 -14.64
C THR A 194 20.97 -6.10 -14.05
N CYS A 195 22.19 -6.18 -14.59
CA CYS A 195 23.28 -5.26 -14.21
C CYS A 195 22.91 -3.78 -14.43
N HIS A 196 22.00 -3.49 -15.34
CA HIS A 196 21.47 -2.16 -15.63
C HIS A 196 19.98 -2.04 -15.30
N GLY A 197 19.49 -2.83 -14.34
CA GLY A 197 18.11 -2.77 -13.89
C GLY A 197 17.75 -1.38 -13.34
N PRO A 198 16.45 -1.07 -13.20
CA PRO A 198 16.04 0.17 -12.57
C PRO A 198 16.32 0.13 -11.06
N ASP A 199 16.61 1.30 -10.48
CA ASP A 199 16.73 1.42 -9.02
C ASP A 199 15.34 1.38 -8.36
N ALA A 200 15.29 0.91 -7.12
CA ALA A 200 14.04 0.94 -6.35
C ALA A 200 13.62 2.39 -6.05
N LEU A 201 12.32 2.66 -6.13
CA LEU A 201 11.70 3.91 -5.70
C LEU A 201 12.08 4.25 -4.26
N GLY A 202 12.08 3.25 -3.37
CA GLY A 202 12.47 3.43 -1.98
C GLY A 202 13.96 3.74 -1.76
N TRP A 203 14.79 3.56 -2.79
CA TRP A 203 16.21 3.93 -2.76
C TRP A 203 16.44 5.29 -3.41
N GLN A 204 15.95 5.49 -4.64
CA GLN A 204 16.25 6.68 -5.42
C GLN A 204 15.29 7.86 -5.09
N GLY A 205 14.01 7.56 -4.87
CA GLY A 205 12.90 8.50 -4.84
C GLY A 205 12.11 8.63 -6.17
N PRO A 206 10.96 9.29 -6.17
CA PRO A 206 10.19 9.58 -7.39
C PRO A 206 10.91 10.58 -8.29
N TYR A 207 10.58 10.63 -9.58
CA TYR A 207 11.13 11.66 -10.47
C TYR A 207 10.59 13.05 -10.11
N CYS A 208 11.42 14.09 -10.34
CA CYS A 208 11.04 15.48 -10.03
C CYS A 208 9.75 15.91 -10.74
N ARG A 209 9.54 15.43 -11.97
CA ARG A 209 8.32 15.71 -12.74
C ARG A 209 7.08 15.23 -12.02
N THR A 210 7.07 14.02 -11.50
CA THR A 210 5.95 13.44 -10.76
C THR A 210 5.67 14.19 -9.48
N VAL A 211 6.73 14.60 -8.77
CA VAL A 211 6.62 15.46 -7.58
C VAL A 211 5.94 16.79 -7.91
N GLN A 212 6.29 17.40 -9.04
CA GLN A 212 5.67 18.64 -9.51
C GLN A 212 4.20 18.43 -9.92
N ASN A 213 3.91 17.37 -10.68
CA ASN A 213 2.56 17.05 -11.16
C ASN A 213 1.56 16.81 -10.02
N LEU A 214 2.01 16.14 -8.95
CA LEU A 214 1.17 15.83 -7.80
C LEU A 214 1.01 16.99 -6.81
N ASN A 215 1.71 18.11 -7.03
CA ASN A 215 1.70 19.36 -6.26
C ASN A 215 1.02 19.29 -4.86
N GLY A 216 1.78 18.86 -3.85
CA GLY A 216 1.29 18.77 -2.46
C GLY A 216 0.60 17.46 -2.08
N SER A 217 0.13 16.68 -3.06
CA SER A 217 -0.47 15.35 -2.86
C SER A 217 0.57 14.24 -2.71
N LEU A 218 1.84 14.48 -3.08
CA LEU A 218 2.96 13.56 -2.85
C LEU A 218 3.93 14.11 -1.81
N LYS A 219 4.14 13.34 -0.74
CA LYS A 219 5.14 13.61 0.30
C LYS A 219 6.25 12.56 0.25
N VAL A 220 7.49 13.00 0.09
CA VAL A 220 8.66 12.11 0.17
C VAL A 220 9.29 12.22 1.55
N LEU A 221 9.37 11.11 2.28
CA LEU A 221 9.98 11.01 3.60
C LEU A 221 11.37 10.38 3.48
N ASN A 222 12.42 11.19 3.62
CA ASN A 222 13.77 10.62 3.74
C ASN A 222 13.97 10.06 5.14
N VAL A 223 13.94 8.73 5.27
CA VAL A 223 14.09 8.01 6.53
C VAL A 223 15.49 7.40 6.69
N THR A 224 16.43 7.71 5.79
CA THR A 224 17.76 7.08 5.74
C THR A 224 18.49 7.10 7.08
N ARG A 225 18.48 8.24 7.79
CA ARG A 225 19.16 8.38 9.10
C ARG A 225 18.38 7.78 10.27
N GLN A 226 17.06 7.62 10.12
CA GLN A 226 16.18 7.10 11.17
C GLN A 226 16.13 5.57 11.14
N VAL A 227 16.19 4.98 9.94
CA VAL A 227 16.11 3.53 9.73
C VAL A 227 17.50 2.91 9.59
N GLY A 228 18.41 3.54 8.84
CA GLY A 228 19.75 3.03 8.62
C GLY A 228 19.81 1.80 7.69
N HIS A 229 20.78 0.92 7.95
CA HIS A 229 21.15 -0.19 7.05
C HIS A 229 20.32 -1.46 7.31
N THR A 230 19.01 -1.37 7.13
CA THR A 230 18.10 -2.50 7.33
C THR A 230 16.89 -2.41 6.41
N HIS A 231 16.36 -3.56 6.03
CA HIS A 231 15.07 -3.71 5.34
C HIS A 231 14.07 -4.42 6.26
N ARG A 232 14.07 -4.09 7.56
CA ARG A 232 13.16 -4.67 8.54
C ARG A 232 11.98 -3.75 8.76
N TRP A 233 10.76 -4.24 8.57
CA TRP A 233 9.55 -3.43 8.69
C TRP A 233 9.39 -2.81 10.08
N GLU A 234 9.86 -3.48 11.13
CA GLU A 234 9.83 -3.00 12.51
C GLU A 234 10.55 -1.67 12.63
N THR A 235 11.75 -1.58 12.06
CA THR A 235 12.58 -0.36 12.11
C THR A 235 11.93 0.78 11.33
N TYR A 236 11.27 0.48 10.20
CA TYR A 236 10.51 1.48 9.47
C TYR A 236 9.30 1.99 10.27
N LEU A 237 8.51 1.12 10.89
CA LEU A 237 7.36 1.54 11.71
C LEU A 237 7.75 2.37 12.95
N LEU A 238 8.98 2.20 13.43
CA LEU A 238 9.53 3.00 14.53
C LEU A 238 10.08 4.36 14.09
N ALA A 239 10.29 4.60 12.79
CA ALA A 239 10.90 5.83 12.31
C ALA A 239 10.00 7.05 12.61
N PRO A 240 10.52 8.08 13.32
CA PRO A 240 9.73 9.26 13.70
C PRO A 240 8.99 9.94 12.53
N ALA A 241 9.61 10.04 11.35
CA ALA A 241 8.96 10.67 10.19
C ALA A 241 7.75 9.88 9.67
N ILE A 242 7.78 8.55 9.76
CA ILE A 242 6.65 7.69 9.38
C ILE A 242 5.53 7.83 10.42
N ARG A 243 5.85 7.68 11.70
CA ARG A 243 4.90 7.84 12.81
C ARG A 243 4.21 9.20 12.81
N HIS A 244 4.97 10.28 12.64
CA HIS A 244 4.43 11.62 12.53
C HIS A 244 3.51 11.75 11.30
N SER A 245 3.87 11.15 10.16
CA SER A 245 3.02 11.20 8.97
C SER A 245 1.72 10.41 9.12
N PHE A 246 1.70 9.31 9.88
CA PHE A 246 0.46 8.62 10.24
C PHE A 246 -0.46 9.51 11.08
N GLN A 247 0.07 10.16 12.12
CA GLN A 247 -0.71 11.05 12.99
C GLN A 247 -1.28 12.27 12.24
N MET A 248 -0.51 12.84 11.31
CA MET A 248 -0.94 13.99 10.53
C MET A 248 -2.14 13.68 9.60
N LEU A 249 -2.36 12.42 9.22
CA LEU A 249 -3.57 12.06 8.48
C LEU A 249 -4.79 11.97 9.37
N ASP A 250 -4.61 11.65 10.64
CA ASP A 250 -5.69 11.51 11.58
C ASP A 250 -6.15 12.89 12.11
N SER A 251 -5.20 13.82 12.25
CA SER A 251 -5.49 15.21 12.69
C SER A 251 -6.19 16.07 11.63
N VAL A 252 -6.23 15.64 10.37
CA VAL A 252 -7.07 16.27 9.35
C VAL A 252 -8.44 15.62 9.47
N SER A 253 -9.22 16.08 10.44
CA SER A 253 -10.62 15.71 10.62
C SER A 253 -11.36 15.90 9.29
N LEU A 254 -12.13 14.89 8.89
CA LEU A 254 -13.16 15.04 7.87
C LEU A 254 -14.08 16.20 8.28
N PRO A 255 -14.41 17.15 7.38
CA PRO A 255 -15.46 18.12 7.64
C PRO A 255 -16.80 17.44 7.91
#